data_AF-U2JZV4-F1
#
_entry.id   AF-U2JZV4-F1
#
_cell.length_a   1.000
_cell.length_b   1.000
_cell.length_c   1.000
_cell.angle_alpha   90.00
_cell.angle_beta   90.00
_cell.angle_gamma   90.00
#
_symmetry.space_group_name_H-M   'P 1'
#
loop_
_entity.id
_entity.type
_entity.pdbx_description
1 polymer ?
#
loop_
_entity_poly.entity_id
_entity_poly.type
_entity_poly.pdbx_seq_one_letter_code
_entity_poly.pdbx_strand_id
1 'polypeptide(L)'
;MTQKQGVTMGIWTNIRGTIYCSPAGATPEEQEYILKTVLRHLPKVNPYKTRRDNMFETYMNRIDQPQGFRSWDEFGNDSNLTDYDDYCYKAFGCDYSFVITLYGMYRSDNQSDVLKRFEKWLCRFSKRVLVDYLSIDIWESCGESNNKISISKWEAYHDMYDFETNWIDKIRPAYSFNR
;
A
#
# COMPACT_ATOMS: atom_id res chain seq x y z
N MET A 1 -12.10 -2.89 50.76
CA MET A 1 -12.28 -3.59 49.46
C MET A 1 -11.25 -3.06 48.49
N THR A 2 -10.10 -3.71 48.43
CA THR A 2 -8.98 -3.31 47.56
C THR A 2 -9.30 -3.84 46.17
N GLN A 3 -9.67 -2.95 45.23
CA GLN A 3 -9.78 -3.33 43.82
C GLN A 3 -8.42 -3.85 43.37
N LYS A 4 -8.33 -5.16 43.10
CA LYS A 4 -7.21 -5.74 42.38
C LYS A 4 -7.19 -5.04 41.02
N GLN A 5 -6.19 -4.20 40.79
CA GLN A 5 -5.83 -3.77 39.44
C GLN A 5 -5.58 -5.04 38.64
N GLY A 6 -6.53 -5.39 37.77
CA GLY A 6 -6.33 -6.45 36.79
C GLY A 6 -5.15 -6.02 35.93
N VAL A 7 -4.01 -6.69 36.10
CA VAL A 7 -2.90 -6.57 35.18
C VAL A 7 -3.41 -7.13 33.86
N THR A 8 -3.83 -6.28 32.93
CA THR A 8 -3.99 -6.68 31.54
C THR A 8 -2.61 -7.10 31.06
N MET A 9 -2.39 -8.41 31.05
CA MET A 9 -1.27 -9.02 30.35
C MET A 9 -1.44 -8.63 28.90
N GLY A 10 -0.67 -7.64 28.45
CA GLY A 10 -0.66 -7.30 27.04
C GLY A 10 -0.36 -8.56 26.23
N ILE A 11 -0.79 -8.59 24.98
CA ILE A 11 -0.42 -9.59 24.01
C ILE A 11 0.47 -8.89 22.98
N TRP A 12 1.48 -9.61 22.51
CA TRP A 12 2.31 -9.14 21.41
C TRP A 12 1.63 -9.53 20.10
N THR A 13 1.25 -8.54 19.30
CA THR A 13 0.71 -8.75 17.96
C THR A 13 1.76 -8.32 16.94
N ASN A 14 2.15 -9.23 16.07
CA ASN A 14 3.12 -8.97 15.01
C ASN A 14 2.39 -8.78 13.69
N ILE A 15 2.96 -7.95 12.83
CA ILE A 15 2.57 -7.78 11.45
C ILE A 15 3.82 -7.99 10.61
N ARG A 16 3.78 -8.92 9.65
CA ARG A 16 4.82 -9.04 8.62
C ARG A 16 4.18 -9.31 7.29
N GLY A 17 4.73 -8.72 6.24
CA GLY A 17 4.19 -8.95 4.91
C GLY A 17 4.93 -8.18 3.85
N THR A 18 4.51 -8.41 2.62
CA THR A 18 4.98 -7.69 1.44
C THR A 18 3.79 -7.17 0.65
N ILE A 19 3.94 -5.97 0.09
CA ILE A 19 2.99 -5.37 -0.83
C ILE A 19 3.73 -5.04 -2.12
N TYR A 20 3.28 -5.59 -3.23
CA TYR A 20 3.70 -5.20 -4.57
C TYR A 20 2.80 -4.06 -5.03
N CYS A 21 3.42 -3.01 -5.55
CA CYS A 21 2.69 -1.81 -5.89
C CYS A 21 3.27 -1.10 -7.11
N SER A 22 2.39 -0.32 -7.72
CA SER A 22 2.61 0.46 -8.93
C SER A 22 2.31 1.93 -8.63
N PRO A 23 3.27 2.68 -8.07
CA PRO A 23 3.11 4.13 -7.95
C PRO A 23 2.94 4.79 -9.32
N ALA A 24 2.18 5.88 -9.37
CA ALA A 24 2.10 6.72 -10.56
C ALA A 24 3.47 7.37 -10.85
N GLY A 25 3.76 7.63 -12.12
CA GLY A 25 4.97 8.31 -12.57
C GLY A 25 5.52 7.70 -13.86
N ALA A 26 6.18 8.53 -14.68
CA ALA A 26 6.73 8.10 -15.96
C ALA A 26 8.11 7.43 -15.80
N THR A 27 8.89 7.85 -14.81
CA THR A 27 10.23 7.32 -14.53
C THR A 27 10.28 6.60 -13.18
N PRO A 28 11.22 5.64 -13.00
CA PRO A 28 11.39 4.97 -11.72
C PRO A 28 11.74 5.93 -10.58
N GLU A 29 12.49 6.99 -10.85
CA GLU A 29 12.88 7.99 -9.85
C GLU A 29 11.67 8.80 -9.37
N GLU A 30 10.76 9.15 -10.29
CA GLU A 30 9.52 9.85 -9.98
C GLU A 30 8.60 8.95 -9.15
N GLN A 31 8.43 7.69 -9.60
CA GLN A 31 7.66 6.67 -8.90
C GLN A 31 8.18 6.43 -7.47
N GLU A 32 9.50 6.35 -7.31
CA GLU A 32 10.16 6.21 -6.01
C GLU A 32 9.93 7.44 -5.12
N TYR A 33 10.02 8.65 -5.68
CA TYR A 33 9.74 9.89 -4.97
C TYR A 33 8.29 9.94 -4.47
N ILE A 34 7.33 9.62 -5.34
CA ILE A 34 5.90 9.58 -4.99
C ILE A 34 5.66 8.54 -3.89
N LEU A 35 6.23 7.34 -4.04
CA LEU A 35 6.03 6.27 -3.08
C LEU A 35 6.61 6.62 -1.69
N LYS A 36 7.83 7.16 -1.64
CA LYS A 36 8.45 7.66 -0.40
C LYS A 36 7.60 8.75 0.25
N THR A 37 7.05 9.64 -0.56
CA THR A 37 6.20 10.74 -0.10
C THR A 37 4.91 10.18 0.51
N VAL A 38 4.21 9.29 -0.19
CA VAL A 38 3.00 8.63 0.31
C VAL A 38 3.26 7.93 1.65
N LEU A 39 4.30 7.11 1.74
CA LEU A 39 4.64 6.38 2.96
C LEU A 39 4.90 7.31 4.15
N ARG A 40 5.58 8.45 3.94
CA ARG A 40 5.83 9.45 4.98
C ARG A 40 4.57 10.18 5.44
N HIS A 41 3.59 10.36 4.55
CA HIS A 41 2.32 11.02 4.88
C HIS A 41 1.29 10.09 5.54
N LEU A 42 1.50 8.77 5.50
CA LEU A 42 0.59 7.84 6.16
C LEU A 42 0.69 7.98 7.69
N PRO A 43 -0.44 8.01 8.41
CA PRO A 43 -0.40 8.01 9.86
C PRO A 43 0.29 6.76 10.37
N LYS A 44 1.08 6.90 11.44
CA LYS A 44 1.65 5.74 12.12
C LYS A 44 0.54 4.81 12.60
N VAL A 45 0.75 3.51 12.45
CA VAL A 45 -0.16 2.44 12.91
C VAL A 45 -0.02 2.22 14.43
N ASN A 46 0.44 3.21 15.21
CA ASN A 46 0.67 3.04 16.64
C ASN A 46 -0.66 3.10 17.42
N PRO A 47 -1.00 2.07 18.23
CA PRO A 47 -2.23 2.06 19.01
C PRO A 47 -2.26 3.09 20.15
N TYR A 48 -1.09 3.45 20.72
CA TYR A 48 -1.00 4.25 21.94
C TYR A 48 0.17 5.25 21.89
N LYS A 49 -0.12 6.56 22.05
CA LYS A 49 0.91 7.61 22.18
C LYS A 49 1.86 7.40 23.38
N THR A 50 1.49 6.56 24.34
CA THR A 50 2.15 6.39 25.64
C THR A 50 3.10 5.19 25.71
N ARG A 51 3.05 4.25 24.75
CA ARG A 51 3.85 3.02 24.76
C ARG A 51 4.93 3.07 23.69
N ARG A 52 6.18 3.26 24.13
CA ARG A 52 7.37 3.46 23.27
C ARG A 52 7.84 2.17 22.59
N ASP A 53 7.34 1.03 23.02
CA ASP A 53 7.69 -0.32 22.59
C ASP A 53 6.99 -0.78 21.31
N ASN A 54 5.99 -0.03 20.84
CA ASN A 54 5.33 -0.30 19.57
C ASN A 54 6.18 0.18 18.39
N MET A 55 6.36 -0.68 17.40
CA MET A 55 7.13 -0.38 16.20
C MET A 55 6.36 -0.78 14.95
N PHE A 56 6.42 0.09 13.94
CA PHE A 56 5.91 -0.19 12.61
C PHE A 56 6.78 0.50 11.58
N GLU A 57 7.49 -0.31 10.81
CA GLU A 57 8.42 0.14 9.80
C GLU A 57 8.04 -0.44 8.45
N THR A 58 8.24 0.38 7.43
CA THR A 58 8.02 0.03 6.03
C THR A 58 9.33 0.19 5.28
N TYR A 59 9.76 -0.85 4.60
CA TYR A 59 10.98 -0.84 3.79
C TYR A 59 10.60 -0.92 2.33
N MET A 60 10.95 0.11 1.58
CA MET A 60 10.73 0.16 0.13
C MET A 60 11.91 -0.50 -0.57
N ASN A 61 11.63 -1.48 -1.40
CA ASN A 61 12.60 -2.17 -2.25
C ASN A 61 12.18 -2.01 -3.71
N ARG A 62 13.14 -1.63 -4.56
CA ARG A 62 12.98 -1.72 -6.02
C ARG A 62 13.60 -3.03 -6.47
N ILE A 63 12.85 -3.81 -7.22
CA ILE A 63 13.30 -5.08 -7.79
C ILE A 63 13.35 -4.89 -9.29
N ASP A 64 14.51 -5.11 -9.90
CA ASP A 64 14.64 -5.11 -11.34
C ASP A 64 13.99 -6.37 -11.91
N GLN A 65 13.16 -6.21 -12.93
CA GLN A 65 12.49 -7.29 -13.63
C GLN A 65 12.97 -7.33 -15.07
N PRO A 66 13.35 -8.51 -15.61
CA PRO A 66 13.65 -8.61 -17.02
C PRO A 66 12.37 -8.41 -17.85
N GLN A 67 12.38 -7.47 -18.78
CA GLN A 67 11.35 -7.28 -19.81
C GLN A 67 9.97 -6.92 -19.25
N GLY A 68 9.93 -5.94 -18.34
CA GLY A 68 8.66 -5.39 -17.91
C GLY A 68 8.17 -4.32 -18.88
N PHE A 69 6.87 -4.32 -19.19
CA PHE A 69 6.25 -3.32 -20.05
C PHE A 69 5.00 -2.77 -19.35
N ARG A 70 4.80 -1.45 -19.40
CA ARG A 70 3.53 -0.82 -18.98
C ARG A 70 2.89 -0.15 -20.18
N SER A 71 1.73 -0.66 -20.59
CA SER A 71 0.97 -0.10 -21.71
C SER A 71 0.22 1.18 -21.37
N TRP A 72 0.18 1.57 -20.08
CA TRP A 72 -0.58 2.72 -19.61
C TRP A 72 0.31 3.85 -19.05
N ASP A 73 -0.16 5.09 -19.22
CA ASP A 73 0.43 6.31 -18.68
C ASP A 73 0.03 6.58 -17.21
N GLU A 74 0.48 7.69 -16.63
CA GLU A 74 0.17 8.10 -15.26
C GLU A 74 -1.32 8.38 -15.01
N PHE A 75 -2.11 8.49 -16.07
CA PHE A 75 -3.56 8.68 -16.05
C PHE A 75 -4.33 7.38 -16.37
N GLY A 76 -3.65 6.25 -16.54
CA GLY A 76 -4.26 4.96 -16.87
C GLY A 76 -4.73 4.84 -18.32
N ASN A 77 -4.34 5.77 -19.20
CA ASN A 77 -4.63 5.69 -20.63
C ASN A 77 -3.53 4.93 -21.36
N ASP A 78 -3.84 4.34 -22.52
CA ASP A 78 -2.83 3.76 -23.39
C ASP A 78 -1.71 4.77 -23.67
N SER A 79 -0.46 4.32 -23.60
CA SER A 79 0.67 5.22 -23.79
C SER A 79 0.62 5.87 -25.18
N ASN A 80 1.04 7.13 -25.23
CA ASN A 80 1.14 7.90 -26.46
C ASN A 80 2.43 7.60 -27.25
N LEU A 81 3.21 6.60 -26.83
CA LEU A 81 4.42 6.19 -27.52
C LEU A 81 4.06 5.57 -28.88
N THR A 82 4.49 6.22 -29.96
CA THR A 82 4.37 5.72 -31.34
C THR A 82 5.55 4.81 -31.65
N ASP A 83 5.26 3.52 -31.83
CA ASP A 83 6.03 2.47 -32.48
C ASP A 83 7.56 2.50 -32.35
N TYR A 84 8.08 1.61 -31.48
CA TYR A 84 9.37 0.98 -31.72
C TYR A 84 9.05 -0.47 -32.13
N ASP A 85 8.90 -0.66 -33.45
CA ASP A 85 8.51 -1.88 -34.16
C ASP A 85 7.05 -2.36 -34.03
N ASP A 86 6.45 -2.65 -35.19
CA ASP A 86 5.08 -3.11 -35.53
C ASP A 86 4.50 -4.30 -34.71
N TYR A 87 5.21 -4.78 -33.69
CA TYR A 87 4.87 -5.99 -32.93
C TYR A 87 4.74 -5.81 -31.42
N CYS A 88 5.08 -4.64 -30.87
CA CYS A 88 5.12 -4.44 -29.42
C CYS A 88 4.20 -3.29 -29.01
N TYR A 89 3.16 -3.63 -28.26
CA TYR A 89 2.20 -2.72 -27.61
C TYR A 89 2.85 -1.40 -27.20
N LYS A 90 2.17 -0.27 -27.46
CA LYS A 90 2.55 1.08 -27.02
C LYS A 90 2.78 1.08 -25.51
N ALA A 91 4.01 0.84 -25.08
CA ALA A 91 4.32 0.60 -23.68
C ALA A 91 5.66 1.20 -23.28
N PHE A 92 5.71 1.72 -22.06
CA PHE A 92 6.94 2.11 -21.41
C PHE A 92 7.70 0.85 -21.00
N GLY A 93 9.01 0.81 -21.28
CA GLY A 93 9.91 -0.17 -20.66
C GLY A 93 9.91 0.04 -19.15
N CYS A 94 9.42 -0.93 -18.41
CA CYS A 94 9.31 -0.91 -16.96
C CYS A 94 9.98 -2.16 -16.40
N ASP A 95 11.30 -2.23 -16.54
CA ASP A 95 12.13 -3.34 -16.04
C ASP A 95 12.28 -3.32 -14.51
N TYR A 96 11.25 -2.91 -13.77
CA TYR A 96 11.30 -2.80 -12.32
C TYR A 96 9.90 -2.91 -11.69
N SER A 97 9.89 -3.27 -10.41
CA SER A 97 8.70 -3.31 -9.56
C SER A 97 9.04 -2.82 -8.16
N PHE A 98 8.06 -2.20 -7.49
CA PHE A 98 8.21 -1.76 -6.10
C PHE A 98 7.57 -2.76 -5.15
N VAL A 99 8.35 -3.19 -4.16
CA VAL A 99 7.92 -4.06 -3.08
C VAL A 99 8.13 -3.37 -1.75
N ILE A 100 7.06 -3.25 -0.99
CA ILE A 100 7.08 -2.71 0.37
C ILE A 100 7.06 -3.87 1.34
N THR A 101 8.14 -4.02 2.10
CA THR A 101 8.20 -4.96 3.21
C THR A 101 7.70 -4.29 4.47
N LEU A 102 6.76 -4.94 5.14
CA LEU A 102 6.15 -4.47 6.38
C LEU A 102 6.74 -5.21 7.57
N TYR A 103 7.11 -4.47 8.60
CA TYR A 103 7.50 -5.03 9.90
C TYR A 103 6.81 -4.25 11.02
N GLY A 104 5.94 -4.93 11.76
CA GLY A 104 5.22 -4.36 12.89
C GLY A 104 5.27 -5.26 14.11
N MET A 105 5.42 -4.66 15.27
CA MET A 105 5.31 -5.33 16.56
C MET A 105 4.59 -4.41 17.54
N TYR A 106 3.47 -4.87 18.08
CA TYR A 106 2.59 -4.07 18.92
C TYR A 106 2.28 -4.78 20.23
N ARG A 107 2.30 -4.02 21.30
CA ARG A 107 1.72 -4.39 22.58
C ARG A 107 0.28 -3.91 22.60
N SER A 108 -0.67 -4.83 22.51
CA SER A 108 -2.10 -4.52 22.54
C SER A 108 -2.82 -5.41 23.55
N ASP A 109 -4.00 -4.97 23.98
CA ASP A 109 -4.88 -5.81 24.78
C ASP A 109 -5.68 -6.79 23.90
N ASN A 110 -5.78 -6.53 22.58
CA ASN A 110 -6.53 -7.34 21.61
C ASN A 110 -6.00 -7.17 20.17
N GLN A 111 -5.71 -8.28 19.47
CA GLN A 111 -5.34 -8.32 18.05
C GLN A 111 -6.32 -7.59 17.12
N SER A 112 -7.62 -7.59 17.43
CA SER A 112 -8.66 -6.97 16.61
C SER A 112 -8.47 -5.46 16.47
N ASP A 113 -7.99 -4.78 17.51
CA ASP A 113 -7.73 -3.34 17.47
C ASP A 113 -6.52 -3.00 16.61
N VAL A 114 -5.50 -3.86 16.62
CA VAL A 114 -4.32 -3.74 15.77
C VAL A 114 -4.72 -3.95 14.31
N LEU A 115 -5.50 -4.99 14.02
CA LEU A 115 -6.02 -5.29 12.69
C LEU A 115 -6.80 -4.09 12.12
N LYS A 116 -7.79 -3.57 12.85
CA LYS A 116 -8.61 -2.44 12.40
C LYS A 116 -7.79 -1.18 12.08
N ARG A 117 -6.71 -0.94 12.81
CA ARG A 117 -5.81 0.21 12.57
C ARG A 117 -4.91 -0.05 11.38
N PHE A 118 -4.42 -1.27 11.24
CA PHE A 118 -3.63 -1.69 10.10
C PHE A 118 -4.45 -1.63 8.81
N GLU A 119 -5.68 -2.12 8.80
CA GLU A 119 -6.60 -2.01 7.66
C GLU A 119 -6.84 -0.55 7.27
N LYS A 120 -7.03 0.35 8.24
CA LYS A 120 -7.14 1.79 7.94
C LYS A 120 -5.88 2.36 7.28
N TRP A 121 -4.70 1.88 7.68
CA TRP A 121 -3.44 2.27 7.05
C TRP A 121 -3.35 1.72 5.63
N LEU A 122 -3.68 0.44 5.44
CA LEU A 122 -3.68 -0.23 4.16
C LEU A 122 -4.67 0.42 3.18
N CYS A 123 -5.92 0.68 3.59
CA CYS A 123 -6.89 1.40 2.76
C CYS A 123 -6.42 2.81 2.38
N ARG A 124 -5.71 3.52 3.28
CA ARG A 124 -5.14 4.84 2.98
C ARG A 124 -3.99 4.73 1.98
N PHE A 125 -3.19 3.68 2.07
CA PHE A 125 -2.13 3.40 1.12
C PHE A 125 -2.71 3.08 -0.27
N SER A 126 -3.65 2.13 -0.34
CA SER A 126 -4.25 1.66 -1.59
C SER A 126 -5.05 2.73 -2.35
N LYS A 127 -5.61 3.71 -1.64
CA LYS A 127 -6.24 4.88 -2.28
C LYS A 127 -5.27 5.85 -2.95
N ARG A 128 -3.97 5.76 -2.64
CA ARG A 128 -2.92 6.68 -3.14
C ARG A 128 -1.95 6.03 -4.09
N VAL A 129 -1.81 4.71 -3.99
CA VAL A 129 -0.84 3.91 -4.75
C VAL A 129 -1.55 2.65 -5.18
N LEU A 130 -1.39 2.29 -6.46
CA LEU A 130 -1.99 1.09 -6.99
C LEU A 130 -1.33 -0.15 -6.35
N VAL A 131 -2.15 -1.05 -5.82
CA VAL A 131 -1.70 -2.30 -5.21
C VAL A 131 -1.89 -3.43 -6.19
N ASP A 132 -0.81 -4.10 -6.59
CA ASP A 132 -0.86 -5.19 -7.58
C ASP A 132 -1.01 -6.55 -6.89
N TYR A 133 -0.33 -6.73 -5.75
CA TYR A 133 -0.40 -7.96 -4.97
C TYR A 133 -0.03 -7.67 -3.52
N LEU A 134 -0.59 -8.43 -2.58
CA LEU A 134 -0.21 -8.34 -1.19
C LEU A 134 -0.21 -9.73 -0.52
N SER A 135 0.69 -9.91 0.43
CA SER A 135 0.74 -11.07 1.31
C SER A 135 1.18 -10.62 2.69
N ILE A 136 0.23 -10.60 3.64
CA ILE A 136 0.44 -10.00 4.95
C ILE A 136 -0.11 -10.93 6.02
N ASP A 137 0.73 -11.24 6.99
CA ASP A 137 0.43 -12.09 8.12
C ASP A 137 0.42 -11.27 9.41
N ILE A 138 -0.62 -11.49 10.21
CA ILE A 138 -0.80 -10.88 11.53
C ILE A 138 -1.05 -11.99 12.54
N TRP A 139 -0.24 -12.07 13.60
CA TRP A 139 -0.38 -13.12 14.61
C TRP A 139 0.02 -12.65 16.01
N GLU A 140 -0.52 -13.33 17.01
CA GLU A 140 -0.16 -13.11 18.42
C GLU A 140 1.03 -14.00 18.82
N SER A 141 2.04 -13.45 19.52
CA SER A 141 3.19 -14.24 20.00
C SER A 141 2.92 -15.01 21.28
N CYS A 142 1.84 -14.70 22.00
CA CYS A 142 1.60 -15.23 23.35
C CYS A 142 0.17 -15.77 23.46
N GLY A 143 0.01 -17.07 23.25
CA GLY A 143 -1.23 -17.81 23.40
C GLY A 143 -1.09 -19.21 22.80
N GLU A 144 -1.75 -20.21 23.39
CA GLU A 144 -1.81 -21.59 22.84
C GLU A 144 -2.62 -21.69 21.54
N SER A 145 -3.22 -20.58 21.09
CA SER A 145 -3.96 -20.51 19.84
C SER A 145 -3.14 -19.81 18.76
N ASN A 146 -2.91 -20.52 17.65
CA ASN A 146 -2.36 -19.99 16.40
C ASN A 146 -3.37 -19.02 15.74
N ASN A 147 -3.68 -17.89 16.36
CA ASN A 147 -4.56 -16.85 15.81
C ASN A 147 -3.78 -16.05 14.75
N LYS A 148 -3.45 -16.72 13.65
CA LYS A 148 -2.83 -16.13 12.47
C LYS A 148 -3.94 -15.67 11.51
N ILE A 149 -3.93 -14.38 11.21
CA ILE A 149 -4.77 -13.76 10.19
C ILE A 149 -3.89 -13.47 9.00
N SER A 150 -4.23 -14.04 7.84
CA SER A 150 -3.54 -13.76 6.58
C SER A 150 -4.44 -12.90 5.69
N ILE A 151 -3.91 -11.76 5.27
CA ILE A 151 -4.52 -10.88 4.28
C ILE A 151 -3.80 -11.16 2.96
N SER A 152 -4.53 -11.71 2.00
CA SER A 152 -4.04 -12.05 0.66
C SER A 152 -4.98 -11.63 -0.47
N LYS A 153 -6.21 -11.23 -0.13
CA LYS A 153 -7.20 -10.70 -1.09
C LYS A 153 -6.80 -9.28 -1.47
N TRP A 154 -6.00 -9.16 -2.53
CA TRP A 154 -5.43 -7.90 -2.99
C TRP A 154 -6.40 -7.10 -3.86
N GLU A 155 -7.34 -7.77 -4.52
CA GLU A 155 -8.30 -7.20 -5.46
C GLU A 155 -9.12 -6.08 -4.81
N ALA A 156 -9.62 -6.34 -3.59
CA ALA A 156 -10.38 -5.34 -2.83
C ALA A 156 -9.58 -4.07 -2.51
N TYR A 157 -8.25 -4.14 -2.47
CA TYR A 157 -7.38 -3.00 -2.26
C TYR A 157 -6.94 -2.36 -3.59
N HIS A 158 -6.72 -3.16 -4.63
CA HIS A 158 -6.47 -2.69 -5.99
C HIS A 158 -7.59 -1.77 -6.48
N ASP A 159 -8.84 -2.20 -6.33
CA ASP A 159 -10.03 -1.48 -6.76
C ASP A 159 -10.28 -0.18 -5.97
N MET A 160 -9.57 0.06 -4.86
CA MET A 160 -9.66 1.33 -4.13
C MET A 160 -8.88 2.47 -4.78
N TYR A 161 -7.99 2.15 -5.73
CA TYR A 161 -7.26 3.17 -6.48
C TYR A 161 -8.24 3.93 -7.40
N ASP A 162 -8.07 5.26 -7.48
CA ASP A 162 -8.99 6.12 -8.24
C ASP A 162 -8.70 6.01 -9.75
N PHE A 163 -9.19 4.94 -10.37
CA PHE A 163 -9.10 4.72 -11.82
C PHE A 163 -10.12 5.56 -12.61
N GLU A 164 -11.29 5.82 -12.01
CA GLU A 164 -12.49 6.24 -12.76
C GLU A 164 -12.56 7.75 -13.04
N THR A 165 -11.55 8.52 -12.65
CA THR A 165 -11.60 9.97 -12.80
C THR A 165 -10.44 10.53 -13.61
N ASN A 166 -10.52 10.48 -14.94
CA ASN A 166 -9.75 11.42 -15.74
C ASN A 166 -10.34 12.83 -15.52
N TRP A 167 -9.69 13.63 -14.66
CA TRP A 167 -10.15 14.98 -14.35
C TRP A 167 -10.26 15.85 -15.60
N ILE A 168 -9.49 15.55 -16.65
CA ILE A 168 -9.57 16.27 -17.92
C ILE A 168 -10.97 16.15 -18.52
N ASP A 169 -11.60 14.97 -18.46
CA ASP A 169 -12.95 14.77 -19.01
C ASP A 169 -14.04 15.44 -18.16
N LYS A 170 -13.79 15.61 -16.86
CA LYS A 170 -14.67 16.40 -15.98
C LYS A 170 -14.49 17.91 -16.16
N ILE A 171 -13.28 18.36 -16.50
CA ILE A 171 -12.95 19.77 -16.66
C ILE A 171 -13.27 20.28 -18.08
N ARG A 172 -13.07 19.46 -19.12
CA ARG A 172 -13.32 19.82 -20.53
C ARG A 172 -14.69 20.47 -20.78
N PRO A 173 -15.81 20.00 -20.20
CA PRO A 173 -17.11 20.65 -20.36
C PRO A 173 -17.17 22.09 -19.81
N ALA A 174 -16.33 22.45 -18.83
CA ALA A 174 -16.25 23.81 -18.30
C ALA A 174 -15.51 24.77 -19.26
N TYR A 175 -14.61 24.25 -20.10
CA TYR A 175 -13.97 24.99 -21.18
C TYR A 175 -14.79 24.83 -22.47
N SER A 176 -15.96 25.47 -22.51
CA SER A 176 -16.62 25.71 -23.80
C SER A 176 -15.75 26.68 -24.61
N PHE A 177 -14.91 26.14 -25.48
CA PHE A 177 -14.32 26.93 -26.55
C PHE A 177 -15.48 27.27 -27.50
N ASN A 178 -16.07 28.46 -27.31
CA ASN A 178 -16.94 29.06 -28.31
C ASN A 178 -16.13 29.11 -29.61
N ARG A 179 -16.52 28.24 -30.56
CA ARG A 179 -16.03 28.31 -31.94
C ARG A 179 -16.59 29.53 -32.63
#